data_AF-A0A1Y4MGC4-F1
#
_entry.id   AF-A0A1Y4MGC4-F1
#
_cell.length_a   1.000
_cell.length_b   1.000
_cell.length_c   1.000
_cell.angle_alpha   90.00
_cell.angle_beta   90.00
_cell.angle_gamma   90.00
#
_symmetry.space_group_name_H-M   'P 1'
#
loop_
_entity.id
_entity.type
_entity.pdbx_description
1 polymer ?
#
loop_
_entity_poly.entity_id
_entity_poly.type
_entity_poly.pdbx_seq_one_letter_code
_entity_poly.pdbx_strand_id
1 'polypeptide(L)'
;MEIENSQSPPYSVLMATYCGEKAAYLHRSIESILNQTVPADDFVLVCDGPLTPELDAELEYWQTKTDILNLLRLPKSEDKVE
;
A
#
# COMPACT_ATOMS: atom_id res chain seq x y z
N MET A 1 19.01 32.01 -13.12
CA MET A 1 18.04 31.52 -12.13
C MET A 1 18.24 30.03 -12.05
N GLU A 2 19.09 29.60 -11.13
CA GLU A 2 19.15 28.20 -10.74
C GLU A 2 17.94 27.98 -9.85
N ILE A 3 16.99 27.18 -10.32
CA ILE A 3 15.93 26.70 -9.44
C ILE A 3 16.63 25.68 -8.56
N GLU A 4 16.94 26.07 -7.32
CA GLU A 4 17.40 25.13 -6.30
C GLU A 4 16.42 23.96 -6.28
N ASN A 5 16.94 22.75 -6.46
CA ASN A 5 16.19 21.50 -6.34
C ASN A 5 15.46 21.51 -4.99
N SER A 6 14.17 21.86 -4.99
CA SER A 6 13.28 21.63 -3.86
C SER A 6 13.13 20.12 -3.73
N GLN A 7 14.07 19.48 -3.03
CA GLN A 7 13.90 18.12 -2.55
C GLN A 7 12.68 18.15 -1.63
N SER A 8 11.59 17.54 -2.06
CA SER A 8 10.43 17.30 -1.19
C SER A 8 10.93 16.55 0.05
N PRO A 9 10.42 16.87 1.26
CA PRO A 9 10.78 16.11 2.44
C PRO A 9 10.38 14.64 2.24
N PRO A 10 11.16 13.70 2.80
CA PRO A 10 10.82 12.29 2.69
C PRO A 10 9.46 12.04 3.33
N TYR A 11 8.69 11.14 2.74
CA TYR A 11 7.33 10.85 3.19
C TYR A 11 6.95 9.38 3.00
N SER A 12 6.03 8.95 3.87
CA SER A 12 5.45 7.61 3.83
C SER A 12 4.02 7.66 3.32
N VAL A 13 3.63 6.64 2.57
CA VAL A 13 2.23 6.40 2.18
C VAL A 13 1.66 5.32 3.09
N LEU A 14 0.45 5.55 3.60
CA LEU A 14 -0.34 4.55 4.31
C LEU A 14 -1.61 4.26 3.50
N MET A 15 -1.82 3.00 3.13
CA MET A 15 -3.03 2.53 2.46
C MET A 15 -3.64 1.37 3.23
N ALA A 16 -4.97 1.24 3.24
CA ALA A 16 -5.65 0.09 3.83
C ALA A 16 -6.44 -0.67 2.75
N THR A 17 -6.53 -1.99 2.90
CA THR A 17 -7.36 -2.87 2.08
C THR A 17 -8.05 -3.91 2.95
N TYR A 18 -9.18 -4.45 2.48
CA TYR A 18 -9.98 -5.46 3.16
C TYR A 18 -10.60 -6.40 2.12
N CYS A 19 -11.22 -7.49 2.55
CA CYS A 19 -11.74 -8.54 1.66
C CYS A 19 -12.83 -8.09 0.67
N GLY A 20 -13.45 -6.93 0.84
CA GLY A 20 -14.47 -6.40 -0.08
C GLY A 20 -13.90 -5.66 -1.28
N GLU A 21 -12.59 -5.45 -1.34
CA GLU A 21 -11.92 -4.77 -2.47
C GLU A 21 -11.73 -5.69 -3.68
N LYS A 22 -11.54 -5.09 -4.86
CA LYS A 22 -11.18 -5.83 -6.08
C LYS A 22 -9.68 -5.80 -6.30
N ALA A 23 -9.08 -6.96 -6.56
CA ALA A 23 -7.64 -7.08 -6.86
C ALA A 23 -7.18 -6.13 -7.98
N ALA A 24 -7.99 -5.95 -9.04
CA ALA A 24 -7.66 -5.02 -10.13
C ALA A 24 -7.58 -3.54 -9.68
N TYR A 25 -8.34 -3.14 -8.66
CA TYR A 25 -8.27 -1.78 -8.11
C TYR A 25 -7.09 -1.62 -7.14
N LEU A 26 -6.82 -2.66 -6.36
CA LEU A 26 -5.62 -2.74 -5.52
C LEU A 26 -4.35 -2.61 -6.38
N HIS A 27 -4.24 -3.40 -7.44
CA HIS A 27 -3.14 -3.35 -8.42
C HIS A 27 -2.91 -1.94 -8.93
N ARG A 28 -3.96 -1.31 -9.48
CA ARG A 28 -3.89 0.06 -10.03
C ARG A 28 -3.51 1.09 -8.98
N SER A 29 -3.95 0.92 -7.74
CA SER A 29 -3.64 1.84 -6.65
C SER A 29 -2.17 1.75 -6.25
N ILE A 30 -1.64 0.53 -6.10
CA ILE A 30 -0.21 0.29 -5.82
C ILE A 30 0.64 0.81 -6.98
N GLU A 31 0.30 0.48 -8.22
CA GLU A 31 1.00 0.96 -9.41
C GLU A 31 1.02 2.49 -9.47
N SER A 32 -0.10 3.15 -9.17
CA SER A 32 -0.18 4.61 -9.12
C SER A 32 0.74 5.21 -8.05
N ILE A 33 0.76 4.64 -6.84
CA ILE A 33 1.62 5.09 -5.73
C ILE A 33 3.10 4.96 -6.10
N LEU A 34 3.49 3.86 -6.72
CA LEU A 34 4.89 3.61 -7.10
C LEU A 34 5.36 4.46 -8.28
N ASN A 35 4.45 5.00 -9.11
CA ASN A 35 4.76 5.83 -10.27
C ASN A 35 4.43 7.33 -10.06
N GLN A 36 4.36 7.79 -8.81
CA GLN A 36 4.15 9.21 -8.52
C GLN A 36 5.32 10.09 -8.99
N THR A 37 5.03 11.36 -9.31
CA THR A 37 6.05 12.34 -9.76
C THR A 37 7.14 12.59 -8.72
N VAL A 38 6.77 12.53 -7.44
CA VAL A 38 7.71 12.44 -6.32
C VAL A 38 7.56 11.03 -5.75
N PRO A 39 8.62 10.21 -5.72
CA PRO A 39 8.51 8.85 -5.18
C PRO A 39 8.35 8.89 -3.66
N ALA A 40 7.58 7.94 -3.11
CA ALA A 40 7.50 7.72 -1.67
C ALA A 40 8.75 6.97 -1.20
N ASP A 41 9.21 7.30 0.01
CA ASP A 41 10.35 6.61 0.64
C ASP A 41 9.92 5.31 1.34
N ASP A 42 8.66 5.26 1.77
CA ASP A 42 8.09 4.13 2.49
C ASP A 42 6.61 3.99 2.13
N PHE A 43 6.15 2.76 1.96
CA PHE A 43 4.76 2.46 1.63
C PHE A 43 4.23 1.34 2.52
N VAL A 44 3.40 1.72 3.50
CA VAL A 44 2.74 0.77 4.40
C VAL A 44 1.34 0.45 3.89
N LEU A 45 1.07 -0.83 3.68
CA LEU A 45 -0.23 -1.35 3.26
C LEU A 45 -0.84 -2.23 4.35
N VAL A 46 -1.91 -1.73 4.95
CA VAL A 46 -2.64 -2.37 6.04
C VAL A 46 -3.69 -3.32 5.47
N CYS A 47 -3.61 -4.59 5.84
CA CYS A 47 -4.62 -5.60 5.53
C CYS A 47 -5.57 -5.69 6.73
N ASP A 48 -6.78 -5.16 6.60
CA ASP A 48 -7.80 -5.15 7.64
C ASP A 48 -8.56 -6.49 7.67
N GLY A 49 -7.99 -7.45 8.40
CA GLY A 49 -8.49 -8.81 8.48
C GLY A 49 -8.06 -9.71 7.32
N PRO A 50 -8.68 -10.91 7.19
CA PRO A 50 -8.34 -11.85 6.14
C PRO A 50 -8.73 -11.29 4.77
N LEU A 51 -7.81 -11.37 3.81
CA LEU A 51 -8.03 -10.95 2.43
C LEU A 51 -8.50 -12.12 1.56
N THR A 52 -8.94 -11.83 0.34
CA THR A 52 -9.22 -12.88 -0.64
C THR A 52 -7.92 -13.38 -1.27
N PRO A 53 -7.89 -14.62 -1.79
CA PRO A 53 -6.68 -15.16 -2.44
C PRO A 53 -6.17 -14.29 -3.59
N GLU A 54 -7.06 -13.60 -4.31
CA GLU A 54 -6.68 -12.70 -5.40
C GLU A 54 -6.01 -11.43 -4.89
N LEU A 55 -6.47 -10.88 -3.76
CA LEU A 55 -5.83 -9.74 -3.11
C LEU A 55 -4.47 -10.14 -2.55
N ASP A 56 -4.35 -11.31 -1.91
CA ASP A 56 -3.08 -11.81 -1.41
C ASP A 56 -2.07 -12.06 -2.55
N ALA A 57 -2.50 -12.65 -3.67
CA ALA A 57 -1.65 -12.84 -4.84
C ALA A 57 -1.12 -11.51 -5.41
N GLU A 58 -1.95 -10.46 -5.40
CA GLU A 58 -1.54 -9.12 -5.83
C GLU A 58 -0.48 -8.53 -4.88
N LEU A 59 -0.67 -8.68 -3.57
CA LEU A 59 0.29 -8.22 -2.57
C LEU A 59 1.62 -8.99 -2.62
N GLU A 60 1.58 -10.30 -2.88
CA GLU A 60 2.78 -11.11 -3.11
C GLU A 60 3.51 -10.66 -4.37
N TYR A 61 2.79 -10.42 -5.47
CA TYR A 61 3.35 -9.90 -6.70
C TYR A 61 4.13 -8.60 -6.45
N TRP A 62 3.53 -7.60 -5.79
CA TRP A 62 4.20 -6.32 -5.56
C TRP A 62 5.36 -6.38 -4.56
N GLN A 63 5.31 -7.24 -3.54
CA GLN A 63 6.47 -7.47 -2.67
C GLN A 63 7.70 -7.99 -3.42
N THR A 64 7.52 -8.69 -4.55
CA THR A 64 8.67 -9.09 -5.39
C THR A 64 9.21 -7.98 -6.29
N LYS A 65 8.48 -6.86 -6.41
CA LYS A 65 8.78 -5.77 -7.34
C LYS A 65 9.40 -4.56 -6.68
N THR A 66 9.19 -4.37 -5.38
CA THR A 66 9.66 -3.18 -4.67
C THR A 66 9.94 -3.49 -3.21
N ASP A 67 11.00 -2.89 -2.69
CA ASP A 67 11.45 -3.08 -1.30
C ASP A 67 10.81 -2.09 -0.32
N ILE A 68 10.13 -1.04 -0.82
CA ILE A 68 9.50 -0.03 0.04
C ILE A 68 8.09 -0.42 0.51
N LEU A 69 7.53 -1.52 -0.03
CA LEU A 69 6.18 -1.99 0.32
C LEU A 69 6.22 -2.84 1.59
N ASN A 70 5.71 -2.28 2.67
CA ASN A 70 5.58 -2.90 3.98
C ASN A 70 4.14 -3.33 4.25
N LEU A 71 3.90 -4.64 4.32
CA LEU A 71 2.56 -5.16 4.62
C LEU A 71 2.32 -5.29 6.13
N LEU A 72 1.27 -4.64 6.62
CA LEU A 72 0.80 -4.75 8.00
C LEU A 72 -0.52 -5.52 8.05
N ARG A 73 -0.51 -6.77 8.51
CA ARG A 73 -1.74 -7.56 8.64
C ARG A 73 -2.35 -7.38 10.03
N LEU A 74 -3.56 -6.83 10.07
CA LEU A 74 -4.33 -6.73 11.31
C LEU A 74 -5.12 -8.03 11.52
N PRO A 75 -5.17 -8.55 12.75
CA PRO A 75 -6.12 -9.59 13.09
C PRO A 75 -7.53 -9.05 12.89
N LYS A 76 -8.47 -9.92 12.50
CA LYS A 76 -9.88 -9.54 12.42
C LYS A 76 -10.29 -8.94 13.77
N SER A 77 -10.83 -7.72 13.77
CA SER A 77 -11.43 -7.13 14.95
C SER A 77 -12.52 -8.09 15.44
N GLU A 78 -12.35 -8.63 16.64
CA GLU A 78 -13.46 -9.20 17.38
C GLU A 78 -14.39 -8.02 17.65
N ASP A 79 -15.55 -7.99 16.99
CA ASP A 79 -16.63 -7.10 17.36
C ASP A 79 -16.82 -7.24 18.87
N LYS A 80 -16.40 -6.23 19.65
CA LYS A 80 -16.85 -6.11 21.02
C LYS A 80 -18.33 -5.80 20.93
N VAL A 81 -19.12 -6.87 20.92
CA VAL A 81 -20.55 -6.80 21.17
C VAL A 81 -20.69 -6.28 22.60
N GLU A 82 -20.97 -4.98 22.72
CA GLU A 82 -21.58 -4.41 23.94
C GLU A 82 -23.03 -4.89 24.08
#